data_AF-A0A1M5WCL5-F1
#
_entry.id   AF-A0A1M5WCL5-F1
#
_cell.length_a   1.000
_cell.length_b   1.000
_cell.length_c   1.000
_cell.angle_alpha   90.00
_cell.angle_beta   90.00
_cell.angle_gamma   90.00
#
_symmetry.space_group_name_H-M   'P 1'
#
loop_
_entity.id
_entity.type
_entity.pdbx_description
1 polymer ?
#
loop_
_entity_poly.entity_id
_entity_poly.type
_entity_poly.pdbx_seq_one_letter_code
_entity_poly.pdbx_strand_id
1 'polypeptide(L)'
;MEDNMTLGQIEQIFLDYLKDNNINIEVGSKDYTDYIVKQMFEKADANLMNHPDYRLIHSYFAEYLYELEKYQLEPYCKKFTTAHVKDKTIKEIKEEIINQDEKIKEKGDKTFELSGYNPYQARDYAYSWYNRRNPAYNTWPFDCTNFISQCIYAGGVNEHLPSSGVYTGVKETTDYWYSERVYVVDEGYRWAESTSWIRVVDFYAYWASRVPNVNYVDNTDVSVYGEIGDVVQLMDSSTLRRYHTTIITKKENGVVYLTYHTADTKDKRIDEFDDEFTNWTLFNFFNFCC
;
A
#
# COMPACT_ATOMS: atom_id res chain seq x y z
N MET A 1 -23.08 -6.48 14.08
CA MET A 1 -22.61 -7.86 14.28
C MET A 1 -21.26 -8.06 13.61
N GLU A 2 -21.07 -7.52 12.40
CA GLU A 2 -19.81 -7.50 11.64
C GLU A 2 -18.57 -7.07 12.45
N ASP A 3 -18.66 -5.97 13.21
CA ASP A 3 -17.55 -5.45 14.03
C ASP A 3 -16.91 -6.45 15.01
N ASN A 4 -17.67 -7.44 15.49
CA ASN A 4 -17.18 -8.42 16.47
C ASN A 4 -16.69 -9.73 15.82
N MET A 5 -16.75 -9.85 14.50
CA MET A 5 -16.26 -11.05 13.81
C MET A 5 -14.75 -11.05 13.78
N THR A 6 -14.15 -12.20 14.10
CA THR A 6 -12.70 -12.36 14.07
C THR A 6 -12.21 -12.65 12.65
N LEU A 7 -10.95 -12.30 12.36
CA LEU A 7 -10.33 -12.63 11.07
C LEU A 7 -10.38 -14.12 10.75
N GLY A 8 -10.24 -15.00 11.75
CA GLY A 8 -10.35 -16.44 11.55
C GLY A 8 -11.76 -16.91 11.18
N GLN A 9 -12.81 -16.26 11.71
CA GLN A 9 -14.19 -16.54 11.32
C GLN A 9 -14.46 -16.10 9.88
N ILE A 10 -13.94 -14.93 9.50
CA ILE A 10 -14.08 -14.38 8.15
C ILE A 10 -13.28 -15.20 7.12
N GLU A 11 -12.06 -15.61 7.48
CA GLU A 11 -11.27 -16.54 6.67
C GLU A 11 -12.05 -17.83 6.42
N GLN A 12 -12.73 -18.39 7.43
CA GLN A 12 -13.55 -19.58 7.26
C GLN A 12 -14.72 -19.36 6.31
N ILE A 13 -15.40 -18.20 6.36
CA ILE A 13 -16.46 -17.84 5.40
C ILE A 13 -15.92 -17.87 3.97
N PHE A 14 -14.75 -17.27 3.74
CA PHE A 14 -14.13 -17.28 2.43
C PHE A 14 -13.69 -18.69 1.99
N LEU A 15 -13.15 -19.50 2.90
CA LEU A 15 -12.79 -20.90 2.60
C LEU A 15 -14.02 -21.76 2.26
N ASP A 16 -15.14 -21.54 2.95
CA ASP A 16 -16.40 -22.21 2.65
C ASP A 16 -16.91 -21.79 1.26
N TYR A 17 -16.84 -20.50 0.92
CA TYR A 17 -17.14 -20.00 -0.42
C TYR A 17 -16.28 -20.68 -1.50
N LEU A 18 -14.96 -20.76 -1.31
CA LEU A 18 -14.04 -21.40 -2.27
C LEU A 18 -14.41 -22.86 -2.47
N LYS A 19 -14.69 -23.58 -1.38
CA LYS A 19 -15.10 -24.98 -1.41
C LYS A 19 -16.43 -25.18 -2.15
N ASP A 20 -17.44 -24.37 -1.85
CA ASP A 20 -18.77 -24.47 -2.46
C ASP A 20 -18.75 -24.16 -3.96
N ASN A 21 -17.76 -23.38 -4.41
CA ASN A 21 -17.54 -23.06 -5.83
C ASN A 21 -16.48 -23.95 -6.52
N ASN A 22 -16.01 -25.02 -5.86
CA ASN A 22 -14.97 -25.94 -6.36
C ASN A 22 -13.64 -25.25 -6.71
N ILE A 23 -13.28 -24.18 -6.00
CA ILE A 23 -12.00 -23.48 -6.13
C ILE A 23 -11.01 -24.07 -5.12
N ASN A 24 -10.04 -24.85 -5.60
CA ASN A 24 -9.08 -25.54 -4.74
C ASN A 24 -7.75 -24.78 -4.68
N ILE A 25 -7.65 -23.83 -3.75
CA ILE A 25 -6.46 -23.02 -3.49
C ILE A 25 -6.09 -23.05 -2.01
N GLU A 26 -4.80 -23.20 -1.68
CA GLU A 26 -4.33 -23.33 -0.31
C GLU A 26 -4.00 -21.96 0.32
N VAL A 27 -4.44 -21.71 1.55
CA VAL A 27 -4.10 -20.48 2.28
C VAL A 27 -2.58 -20.27 2.33
N GLY A 28 -2.15 -19.07 1.93
CA GLY A 28 -0.74 -18.70 1.90
C GLY A 28 0.03 -19.19 0.67
N SER A 29 -0.64 -19.90 -0.25
CA SER A 29 -0.06 -20.23 -1.56
C SER A 29 -0.06 -19.03 -2.50
N LYS A 30 0.74 -19.15 -3.57
CA LYS A 30 0.75 -18.15 -4.64
C LYS A 30 -0.64 -18.01 -5.29
N ASP A 31 -1.32 -19.11 -5.57
CA ASP A 31 -2.64 -19.07 -6.23
C ASP A 31 -3.70 -18.39 -5.34
N TYR A 32 -3.60 -18.58 -4.02
CA TYR A 32 -4.45 -17.89 -3.05
C TYR A 32 -4.18 -16.38 -3.02
N THR A 33 -2.90 -15.99 -3.05
CA THR A 33 -2.51 -14.58 -3.15
C THR A 33 -2.99 -13.97 -4.46
N ASP A 34 -2.77 -14.65 -5.59
CA ASP A 34 -3.19 -14.20 -6.92
C ASP A 34 -4.71 -14.03 -7.00
N TYR A 35 -5.49 -14.94 -6.38
CA TYR A 35 -6.93 -14.81 -6.29
C TYR A 35 -7.34 -13.53 -5.54
N ILE A 36 -6.77 -13.30 -4.37
CA ILE A 36 -7.07 -12.12 -3.54
C ILE A 36 -6.72 -10.84 -4.29
N VAL A 37 -5.53 -10.76 -4.89
CA VAL A 37 -5.10 -9.58 -5.65
C VAL A 37 -6.04 -9.32 -6.83
N LYS A 38 -6.36 -10.34 -7.63
CA LYS A 38 -7.30 -10.17 -8.75
C LYS A 38 -8.69 -9.76 -8.27
N GLN A 39 -9.15 -10.29 -7.15
CA GLN A 39 -10.44 -9.89 -6.60
C GLN A 39 -10.45 -8.42 -6.16
N MET A 40 -9.43 -7.99 -5.41
CA MET A 40 -9.31 -6.63 -4.88
C MET A 40 -9.16 -5.56 -5.98
N PHE A 41 -8.44 -5.86 -7.06
CA PHE A 41 -8.06 -4.86 -8.06
C PHE A 41 -8.76 -5.00 -9.42
N GLU A 42 -9.31 -6.17 -9.74
CA GLU A 42 -9.94 -6.48 -11.02
C GLU A 42 -11.39 -6.97 -10.89
N LYS A 43 -11.91 -7.18 -9.66
CA LYS A 43 -13.25 -7.74 -9.40
C LYS A 43 -13.47 -9.06 -10.14
N ALA A 44 -12.44 -9.91 -10.16
CA ALA A 44 -12.35 -11.07 -11.05
C ALA A 44 -13.39 -12.17 -10.81
N ASP A 45 -13.88 -12.32 -9.58
CA ASP A 45 -14.95 -13.24 -9.21
C ASP A 45 -16.24 -12.48 -8.89
N ALA A 46 -17.15 -12.45 -9.86
CA ALA A 46 -18.47 -11.83 -9.73
C ALA A 46 -19.41 -12.58 -8.78
N ASN A 47 -19.22 -13.89 -8.57
CA ASN A 47 -20.03 -14.65 -7.59
C ASN A 47 -19.64 -14.24 -6.18
N LEU A 48 -18.34 -14.08 -5.92
CA LEU A 48 -17.84 -13.61 -4.62
C LEU A 48 -18.29 -12.19 -4.33
N MET A 49 -18.28 -11.29 -5.32
CA MET A 49 -18.82 -9.92 -5.18
C MET A 49 -20.28 -9.89 -4.71
N ASN A 50 -21.08 -10.88 -5.08
CA ASN A 50 -22.49 -11.00 -4.71
C ASN A 50 -22.71 -11.77 -3.39
N HIS A 51 -21.64 -12.21 -2.73
CA HIS A 51 -21.73 -12.91 -1.45
C HIS A 51 -22.26 -11.95 -0.36
N PRO A 52 -23.22 -12.36 0.49
CA PRO A 52 -23.79 -11.48 1.52
C PRO A 52 -22.74 -10.93 2.50
N ASP A 53 -21.67 -11.69 2.75
CA ASP A 53 -20.56 -11.29 3.62
C ASP A 53 -19.35 -10.73 2.85
N TYR A 54 -19.50 -10.30 1.59
CA TYR A 54 -18.36 -9.83 0.78
C TYR A 54 -17.60 -8.67 1.43
N ARG A 55 -18.30 -7.75 2.12
CA ARG A 55 -17.67 -6.67 2.89
C ARG A 55 -16.68 -7.20 3.94
N LEU A 56 -17.04 -8.25 4.66
CA LEU A 56 -16.17 -8.88 5.65
C LEU A 56 -14.98 -9.55 4.97
N ILE A 57 -15.23 -10.28 3.88
CA ILE A 57 -14.18 -10.96 3.10
C ILE A 57 -13.17 -9.94 2.55
N HIS A 58 -13.63 -8.78 2.07
CA HIS A 58 -12.76 -7.69 1.65
C HIS A 58 -11.88 -7.17 2.79
N SER A 59 -12.43 -7.01 4.00
CA SER A 59 -11.64 -6.65 5.18
C SER A 59 -10.59 -7.70 5.54
N TYR A 60 -10.91 -9.00 5.41
CA TYR A 60 -9.92 -10.07 5.55
C TYR A 60 -8.83 -9.99 4.46
N PHE A 61 -9.19 -9.69 3.21
CA PHE A 61 -8.21 -9.52 2.13
C PHE A 61 -7.25 -8.34 2.37
N ALA A 62 -7.76 -7.20 2.85
CA ALA A 62 -6.91 -6.08 3.21
C ALA A 62 -5.91 -6.43 4.32
N GLU A 63 -6.35 -7.16 5.35
CA GLU A 63 -5.46 -7.65 6.42
C GLU A 63 -4.50 -8.75 5.94
N TYR A 64 -4.94 -9.63 5.05
CA TYR A 64 -4.08 -10.64 4.43
C TYR A 64 -2.93 -9.97 3.65
N LEU A 65 -3.24 -8.96 2.81
CA LEU A 65 -2.23 -8.22 2.05
C LEU A 65 -1.27 -7.44 2.97
N TYR A 66 -1.79 -6.84 4.05
CA TYR A 66 -0.98 -6.17 5.07
C TYR A 66 0.01 -7.14 5.75
N GLU A 67 -0.45 -8.31 6.18
CA GLU A 67 0.41 -9.33 6.80
C GLU A 67 1.42 -9.93 5.81
N LEU A 68 1.01 -10.07 4.55
CA LEU A 68 1.86 -10.57 3.49
C LEU A 68 3.01 -9.61 3.14
N GLU A 69 2.76 -8.31 3.21
CA GLU A 69 3.78 -7.28 3.01
C GLU A 69 4.81 -7.24 4.16
N LYS A 70 4.41 -7.59 5.38
CA LYS A 70 5.36 -7.82 6.49
C LYS A 70 6.17 -9.09 6.27
N TYR A 71 5.50 -10.14 5.81
CA TYR A 71 6.11 -11.44 5.55
C TYR A 71 7.17 -11.41 4.43
N GLN A 72 7.12 -10.46 3.49
CA GLN A 72 8.13 -10.37 2.42
C GLN A 72 9.57 -10.19 2.92
N LEU A 73 9.77 -9.79 4.18
CA LEU A 73 11.07 -9.67 4.83
C LEU A 73 11.52 -10.95 5.54
N GLU A 74 10.64 -11.94 5.68
CA GLU A 74 10.94 -13.19 6.36
C GLU A 74 11.80 -14.11 5.48
N PRO A 75 12.60 -15.01 6.10
CA PRO A 75 13.35 -16.00 5.35
C PRO A 75 12.43 -16.85 4.46
N TYR A 76 12.88 -17.14 3.23
CA TYR A 76 12.14 -17.91 2.23
C TYR A 76 11.60 -19.27 2.73
N CYS A 77 12.22 -19.86 3.75
CA CYS A 77 11.81 -21.16 4.30
C CYS A 77 10.62 -21.11 5.26
N LYS A 78 10.17 -19.92 5.68
CA LYS A 78 8.96 -19.78 6.50
C LYS A 78 7.74 -20.07 5.63
N LYS A 79 6.60 -20.41 6.23
CA LYS A 79 5.31 -20.50 5.53
C LYS A 79 4.47 -19.30 5.93
N PHE A 80 3.89 -18.60 4.95
CA PHE A 80 3.00 -17.49 5.24
C PHE A 80 1.68 -17.95 5.86
N THR A 81 1.22 -17.25 6.89
CA THR A 81 -0.07 -17.48 7.55
C THR A 81 -0.52 -16.27 8.36
N THR A 82 -1.83 -16.05 8.38
CA THR A 82 -2.56 -15.06 9.21
C THR A 82 -2.93 -15.60 10.60
N ALA A 83 -2.53 -16.84 10.95
CA ALA A 83 -2.95 -17.50 12.19
C ALA A 83 -2.64 -16.72 13.48
N HIS A 84 -1.63 -15.85 13.47
CA HIS A 84 -1.24 -15.03 14.62
C HIS A 84 -2.16 -13.83 14.86
N VAL A 85 -3.00 -13.45 13.89
CA VAL A 85 -4.01 -12.37 14.00
C VAL A 85 -5.44 -12.91 13.92
N LYS A 86 -5.64 -14.22 13.84
CA LYS A 86 -6.96 -14.85 13.62
C LYS A 86 -8.02 -14.48 14.66
N ASP A 87 -7.61 -14.17 15.89
CA ASP A 87 -8.51 -13.89 17.01
C ASP A 87 -8.88 -12.41 17.08
N LYS A 88 -8.21 -11.54 16.30
CA LYS A 88 -8.55 -10.11 16.22
C LYS A 88 -9.87 -9.92 15.51
N THR A 89 -10.72 -9.10 16.10
CA THR A 89 -11.97 -8.63 15.50
C THR A 89 -11.76 -7.43 14.58
N ILE A 90 -12.70 -7.21 13.65
CA ILE A 90 -12.72 -6.00 12.81
C ILE A 90 -12.64 -4.73 13.66
N LYS A 91 -13.38 -4.70 14.77
CA LYS A 91 -13.37 -3.57 15.71
C LYS A 91 -12.01 -3.34 16.36
N GLU A 92 -11.36 -4.38 16.87
CA GLU A 92 -10.04 -4.25 17.50
C GLU A 92 -9.00 -3.74 16.52
N ILE A 93 -9.03 -4.25 15.28
CA ILE A 93 -8.12 -3.81 14.21
C ILE A 93 -8.35 -2.33 13.90
N LYS A 94 -9.61 -1.92 13.76
CA LYS A 94 -9.98 -0.52 13.53
C LYS A 94 -9.52 0.40 14.64
N GLU A 95 -9.75 0.01 15.89
CA GLU A 95 -9.32 0.78 17.07
C GLU A 95 -7.79 0.85 17.15
N GLU A 96 -7.06 -0.23 16.84
CA GLU A 96 -5.60 -0.22 16.74
C GLU A 96 -5.10 0.80 15.71
N ILE A 97 -5.70 0.83 14.52
CA ILE A 97 -5.30 1.74 13.44
C ILE A 97 -5.61 3.19 13.80
N ILE A 98 -6.80 3.48 14.35
CA ILE A 98 -7.15 4.84 14.80
C ILE A 98 -6.13 5.33 15.83
N ASN A 99 -5.84 4.50 16.84
CA ASN A 99 -4.85 4.85 17.88
C ASN A 99 -3.43 5.03 17.31
N GLN A 100 -3.05 4.27 16.28
CA GLN A 100 -1.77 4.43 15.59
C GLN A 100 -1.70 5.73 14.80
N ASP A 101 -2.74 6.03 14.01
CA ASP A 101 -2.87 7.24 13.21
C ASP A 101 -2.83 8.51 14.08
N GLU A 102 -3.52 8.50 15.23
CA GLU A 102 -3.48 9.59 16.21
C GLU A 102 -2.06 9.83 16.73
N LYS A 103 -1.35 8.77 17.14
CA LYS A 103 0.05 8.87 17.60
C LYS A 103 1.00 9.38 16.52
N ILE A 104 0.79 8.98 15.26
CA ILE A 104 1.60 9.45 14.12
C ILE A 104 1.40 10.97 13.94
N LYS A 105 0.16 11.44 13.99
CA LYS A 105 -0.19 12.86 13.86
C LYS A 105 0.35 13.70 15.03
N GLU A 106 0.32 13.16 16.25
CA GLU A 106 0.88 13.81 17.44
C GLU A 106 2.41 13.93 17.39
N LYS A 107 3.11 12.91 16.86
CA LYS A 107 4.57 12.88 16.79
C LYS A 107 5.14 14.03 15.95
N GLY A 108 4.48 14.38 14.83
CA GLY A 108 4.75 15.52 13.95
C GLY A 108 6.23 15.81 13.67
N ASP A 109 6.74 15.48 12.47
CA ASP A 109 8.12 15.83 12.11
C ASP A 109 8.22 17.26 11.54
N LYS A 110 8.57 18.22 12.41
CA LYS A 110 8.77 19.63 12.03
C LYS A 110 10.12 19.92 11.38
N THR A 111 11.00 18.93 11.23
CA THR A 111 12.37 19.13 10.76
C THR A 111 12.59 18.78 9.29
N PHE A 112 11.62 18.09 8.68
CA PHE A 112 11.67 17.74 7.26
C PHE A 112 11.00 18.83 6.41
N GLU A 113 11.81 19.66 5.75
CA GLU A 113 11.33 20.64 4.77
C GLU A 113 11.27 19.99 3.38
N LEU A 114 10.07 19.58 2.97
CA LEU A 114 9.80 19.19 1.60
C LEU A 114 9.67 20.44 0.73
N SER A 115 10.44 20.55 -0.35
CA SER A 115 10.30 21.61 -1.36
C SER A 115 10.89 21.14 -2.69
N GLY A 116 10.48 21.77 -3.81
CA GLY A 116 11.02 21.44 -5.12
C GLY A 116 10.44 20.19 -5.75
N TYR A 117 9.31 19.68 -5.25
CA TYR A 117 8.65 18.52 -5.83
C TYR A 117 8.16 18.84 -7.25
N ASN A 118 8.50 18.01 -8.23
CA ASN A 118 8.00 18.11 -9.58
C ASN A 118 7.02 16.94 -9.85
N PRO A 119 5.71 17.21 -9.79
CA PRO A 119 4.69 16.17 -9.96
C PRO A 119 4.71 15.53 -11.35
N TYR A 120 5.14 16.29 -12.36
CA TYR A 120 5.23 15.80 -13.72
C TYR A 120 6.44 14.89 -13.93
N GLN A 121 7.55 15.13 -13.23
CA GLN A 121 8.67 14.19 -13.23
C GLN A 121 8.31 12.89 -12.50
N ALA A 122 7.58 12.98 -11.39
CA ALA A 122 7.05 11.79 -10.71
C ALA A 122 6.12 10.99 -11.63
N ARG A 123 5.21 11.67 -12.35
CA ARG A 123 4.36 11.05 -13.38
C ARG A 123 5.18 10.43 -14.51
N ASP A 124 6.16 11.14 -15.04
CA ASP A 124 6.95 10.67 -16.18
C ASP A 124 7.80 9.46 -15.80
N TYR A 125 8.28 9.42 -14.55
CA TYR A 125 8.88 8.22 -13.98
C TYR A 125 7.87 7.07 -13.91
N ALA A 126 6.68 7.32 -13.38
CA ALA A 126 5.63 6.31 -13.29
C ALA A 126 5.29 5.74 -14.67
N TYR A 127 5.09 6.58 -15.69
CA TYR A 127 4.84 6.15 -17.07
C TYR A 127 6.02 5.41 -17.71
N SER A 128 7.24 5.73 -17.30
CA SER A 128 8.41 5.01 -17.75
C SER A 128 8.48 3.61 -17.17
N TRP A 129 8.08 3.41 -15.91
CA TRP A 129 8.38 2.20 -15.15
C TRP A 129 7.17 1.37 -14.74
N TYR A 130 5.92 1.80 -14.97
CA TYR A 130 4.73 1.06 -14.51
C TYR A 130 4.67 -0.43 -14.90
N ASN A 131 5.33 -0.80 -16.01
CA ASN A 131 5.33 -2.16 -16.57
C ASN A 131 6.66 -2.90 -16.48
N ARG A 132 7.64 -2.38 -15.76
CA ARG A 132 8.93 -3.05 -15.55
C ARG A 132 9.67 -2.44 -14.35
N ARG A 133 10.54 -3.22 -13.71
CA ARG A 133 11.24 -2.75 -12.53
C ARG A 133 12.49 -1.97 -12.93
N ASN A 134 12.76 -0.86 -12.24
CA ASN A 134 13.97 -0.08 -12.48
C ASN A 134 15.17 -0.78 -11.82
N PRO A 135 16.21 -1.19 -12.57
CA PRO A 135 17.39 -1.87 -12.01
C PRO A 135 18.24 -0.97 -11.09
N ALA A 136 17.93 0.32 -11.02
CA ALA A 136 18.50 1.24 -10.04
C ALA A 136 17.91 1.10 -8.63
N TYR A 137 16.95 0.20 -8.42
CA TYR A 137 16.35 -0.09 -7.12
C TYR A 137 16.23 -1.61 -6.89
N ASN A 138 16.02 -1.99 -5.62
CA ASN A 138 15.68 -3.36 -5.29
C ASN A 138 14.31 -3.74 -5.87
N THR A 139 14.12 -5.02 -6.17
CA THR A 139 12.83 -5.56 -6.64
C THR A 139 12.14 -6.33 -5.52
N TRP A 140 10.89 -5.97 -5.23
CA TRP A 140 10.09 -6.61 -4.20
C TRP A 140 8.90 -7.38 -4.81
N PRO A 141 8.45 -8.50 -4.20
CA PRO A 141 7.24 -9.19 -4.64
C PRO A 141 5.98 -8.32 -4.50
N PHE A 142 5.90 -7.52 -3.43
CA PHE A 142 4.82 -6.56 -3.18
C PHE A 142 5.36 -5.15 -3.35
N ASP A 143 5.34 -4.68 -4.60
CA ASP A 143 6.21 -3.59 -5.06
C ASP A 143 5.52 -2.22 -5.09
N CYS A 144 4.25 -2.12 -4.68
CA CYS A 144 3.46 -0.90 -4.87
C CYS A 144 4.12 0.32 -4.19
N THR A 145 4.46 0.23 -2.91
CA THR A 145 5.08 1.32 -2.17
C THR A 145 6.51 1.59 -2.63
N ASN A 146 7.30 0.56 -2.94
CA ASN A 146 8.65 0.74 -3.50
C ASN A 146 8.60 1.56 -4.79
N PHE A 147 7.70 1.22 -5.71
CA PHE A 147 7.49 1.96 -6.95
C PHE A 147 7.04 3.40 -6.71
N ILE A 148 6.06 3.63 -5.83
CA ILE A 148 5.60 4.99 -5.53
C ILE A 148 6.69 5.82 -4.86
N SER A 149 7.50 5.21 -3.98
CA SER A 149 8.65 5.90 -3.38
C SER A 149 9.67 6.33 -4.45
N GLN A 150 9.93 5.48 -5.44
CA GLN A 150 10.78 5.85 -6.58
C GLN A 150 10.17 7.00 -7.42
N CYS A 151 8.84 7.02 -7.60
CA CYS A 151 8.17 8.12 -8.29
C CYS A 151 8.34 9.44 -7.54
N ILE A 152 8.16 9.43 -6.21
CA ILE A 152 8.37 10.60 -5.35
C ILE A 152 9.82 11.09 -5.42
N TYR A 153 10.78 10.17 -5.35
CA TYR A 153 12.21 10.49 -5.46
C TYR A 153 12.56 11.11 -6.82
N ALA A 154 12.06 10.51 -7.91
CA ALA A 154 12.23 11.06 -9.26
C ALA A 154 11.53 12.42 -9.44
N GLY A 155 10.50 12.69 -8.64
CA GLY A 155 9.89 14.00 -8.48
C GLY A 155 10.77 15.02 -7.74
N GLY A 156 12.00 14.70 -7.36
CA GLY A 156 12.95 15.63 -6.75
C GLY A 156 12.95 15.65 -5.22
N VAL A 157 12.25 14.71 -4.58
CA VAL A 157 12.31 14.56 -3.12
C VAL A 157 13.54 13.77 -2.71
N ASN A 158 14.41 14.39 -1.91
CA ASN A 158 15.60 13.71 -1.42
C ASN A 158 15.26 12.65 -0.37
N GLU A 159 16.04 11.58 -0.38
CA GLU A 159 16.00 10.56 0.67
C GLU A 159 16.38 11.13 2.03
N HIS A 160 15.76 10.59 3.07
CA HIS A 160 16.07 10.92 4.46
C HIS A 160 16.82 9.76 5.08
N LEU A 161 18.14 9.90 5.15
CA LEU A 161 19.05 8.90 5.70
C LEU A 161 19.44 9.22 7.16
N PRO A 162 19.75 8.20 7.98
CA PRO A 162 20.40 8.41 9.28
C PRO A 162 21.79 9.03 9.13
N SER A 163 22.13 10.00 9.99
CA SER A 163 23.46 10.63 10.01
C SER A 163 24.62 9.64 10.28
N SER A 164 24.31 8.48 10.85
CA SER A 164 25.28 7.39 11.07
C SER A 164 25.63 6.60 9.80
N GLY A 165 25.00 6.92 8.67
CA GLY A 165 25.04 6.11 7.46
C GLY A 165 24.10 4.89 7.52
N VAL A 166 24.01 4.19 6.39
CA VAL A 166 23.13 3.03 6.19
C VAL A 166 23.94 1.74 6.01
N TYR A 167 23.33 0.62 6.37
CA TYR A 167 23.89 -0.72 6.20
C TYR A 167 22.98 -1.53 5.30
N THR A 168 23.55 -2.49 4.54
CA THR A 168 22.79 -3.35 3.64
C THR A 168 21.71 -4.15 4.38
N GLY A 169 20.60 -4.40 3.70
CA GLY A 169 19.40 -5.02 4.25
C GLY A 169 18.28 -4.01 4.47
N VAL A 170 17.18 -4.50 5.03
CA VAL A 170 16.00 -3.68 5.33
C VAL A 170 16.01 -3.29 6.80
N LYS A 171 15.88 -1.99 7.06
CA LYS A 171 15.70 -1.42 8.39
C LYS A 171 14.23 -1.15 8.65
N GLU A 172 13.66 -1.81 9.66
CA GLU A 172 12.30 -1.51 10.12
C GLU A 172 12.26 -0.15 10.82
N THR A 173 11.75 0.88 10.14
CA THR A 173 11.72 2.25 10.66
C THR A 173 10.75 3.14 9.88
N THR A 174 10.18 4.10 10.60
CA THR A 174 9.34 5.19 10.08
C THR A 174 9.96 6.58 10.34
N ASP A 175 11.21 6.61 10.81
CA ASP A 175 11.97 7.84 11.05
C ASP A 175 12.76 8.29 9.81
N TYR A 176 13.09 7.35 8.94
CA TYR A 176 13.89 7.54 7.73
C TYR A 176 13.10 7.07 6.51
N TRP A 177 13.48 7.51 5.31
CA TRP A 177 12.89 7.08 4.03
C TRP A 177 13.99 7.04 2.97
N TYR A 178 14.43 5.83 2.62
CA TYR A 178 15.55 5.61 1.69
C TYR A 178 15.55 4.22 1.05
N SER A 179 16.15 4.11 -0.14
CA SER A 179 16.56 2.90 -0.85
C SER A 179 17.90 3.15 -1.54
N GLU A 180 18.98 2.81 -0.86
CA GLU A 180 20.36 3.12 -1.25
C GLU A 180 21.07 1.91 -1.84
N ARG A 181 21.85 2.15 -2.91
CA ARG A 181 22.71 1.14 -3.52
C ARG A 181 24.10 1.15 -2.90
N VAL A 182 24.42 0.15 -2.09
CA VAL A 182 25.68 0.05 -1.36
C VAL A 182 26.59 -0.99 -2.01
N TYR A 183 27.88 -0.67 -2.22
CA TYR A 183 28.87 -1.64 -2.68
C TYR A 183 29.52 -2.36 -1.50
N VAL A 184 29.40 -3.69 -1.47
CA VAL A 184 30.04 -4.54 -0.46
C VAL A 184 31.18 -5.32 -1.13
N VAL A 185 32.37 -5.27 -0.52
CA VAL A 185 33.55 -6.01 -1.00
C VAL A 185 33.22 -7.50 -1.05
N ASP A 186 33.63 -8.18 -2.13
CA ASP A 186 33.37 -9.61 -2.42
C ASP A 186 31.90 -10.00 -2.70
N GLU A 187 30.96 -9.09 -2.45
CA GLU A 187 29.53 -9.30 -2.62
C GLU A 187 28.94 -8.52 -3.79
N GLY A 188 29.56 -7.41 -4.17
CA GLY A 188 29.08 -6.49 -5.20
C GLY A 188 28.02 -5.53 -4.65
N TYR A 189 27.17 -5.01 -5.54
CA TYR A 189 26.09 -4.11 -5.13
C TYR A 189 25.01 -4.84 -4.33
N ARG A 190 24.56 -4.17 -3.28
CA ARG A 190 23.48 -4.55 -2.38
C ARG A 190 22.57 -3.35 -2.14
N TRP A 191 21.45 -3.58 -1.48
CA TRP A 191 20.48 -2.54 -1.14
C TRP A 191 20.43 -2.33 0.35
N ALA A 192 20.34 -1.07 0.76
CA ALA A 192 20.01 -0.65 2.11
C ALA A 192 18.69 0.12 2.04
N GLU A 193 17.63 -0.37 2.66
CA GLU A 193 16.28 0.20 2.50
C GLU A 193 15.60 0.39 3.86
N SER A 194 14.75 1.42 3.99
CA SER A 194 13.83 1.55 5.11
C SER A 194 12.47 0.93 4.79
N THR A 195 11.77 0.40 5.79
CA THR A 195 10.41 -0.12 5.56
C THR A 195 9.43 0.95 5.13
N SER A 196 9.61 2.22 5.54
CA SER A 196 8.85 3.36 5.01
C SER A 196 8.97 3.57 3.50
N TRP A 197 10.03 3.07 2.84
CA TRP A 197 10.19 3.13 1.40
C TRP A 197 9.41 2.02 0.68
N ILE A 198 9.27 0.84 1.30
CA ILE A 198 8.78 -0.38 0.64
C ILE A 198 7.43 -0.90 1.17
N ARG A 199 6.95 -0.41 2.33
CA ARG A 199 5.79 -0.95 3.06
C ARG A 199 4.69 0.11 3.21
N VAL A 200 3.44 -0.20 2.81
CA VAL A 200 2.27 0.70 2.78
C VAL A 200 2.04 1.40 4.11
N VAL A 201 2.02 0.66 5.22
CA VAL A 201 1.71 1.25 6.54
C VAL A 201 2.86 2.11 7.07
N ASP A 202 4.10 1.75 6.76
CA ASP A 202 5.27 2.51 7.21
C ASP A 202 5.48 3.75 6.34
N PHE A 203 5.09 3.70 5.07
CA PHE A 203 4.95 4.85 4.19
C PHE A 203 3.97 5.86 4.78
N TYR A 204 2.79 5.40 5.21
CA TYR A 204 1.83 6.29 5.88
C TYR A 204 2.44 6.92 7.14
N ALA A 205 3.02 6.11 8.02
CA ALA A 205 3.62 6.60 9.25
C ALA A 205 4.73 7.62 9.01
N TYR A 206 5.52 7.46 7.95
CA TYR A 206 6.54 8.43 7.55
C TYR A 206 5.90 9.69 6.96
N TRP A 207 5.09 9.58 5.92
CA TRP A 207 4.60 10.73 5.15
C TRP A 207 3.47 11.49 5.82
N ALA A 208 2.63 10.86 6.64
CA ALA A 208 1.45 11.49 7.22
C ALA A 208 1.78 12.62 8.22
N SER A 209 3.00 12.61 8.76
CA SER A 209 3.52 13.68 9.62
C SER A 209 4.28 14.78 8.87
N ARG A 210 4.48 14.62 7.55
CA ARG A 210 5.35 15.47 6.71
C ARG A 210 4.63 16.09 5.50
N VAL A 211 3.58 15.45 5.02
CA VAL A 211 2.76 15.90 3.88
C VAL A 211 1.30 16.02 4.33
N PRO A 212 0.61 17.13 4.02
CA PRO A 212 -0.81 17.27 4.29
C PRO A 212 -1.57 16.09 3.67
N ASN A 213 -2.39 15.45 4.48
CA ASN A 213 -3.16 14.29 4.06
C ASN A 213 -4.59 14.34 4.62
N VAL A 214 -5.52 13.75 3.87
CA VAL A 214 -6.93 13.67 4.23
C VAL A 214 -7.43 12.25 3.94
N ASN A 215 -8.25 11.73 4.85
CA ASN A 215 -8.98 10.48 4.61
C ASN A 215 -10.36 10.80 4.03
N TYR A 216 -10.71 10.16 2.92
CA TYR A 216 -12.03 10.25 2.28
C TYR A 216 -12.72 8.90 2.28
N VAL A 217 -14.05 8.93 2.27
CA VAL A 217 -14.92 7.74 2.17
C VAL A 217 -15.44 7.51 0.75
N ASP A 218 -15.19 8.44 -0.18
CA ASP A 218 -15.54 8.31 -1.58
C ASP A 218 -14.41 8.80 -2.50
N ASN A 219 -14.38 8.28 -3.72
CA ASN A 219 -13.40 8.63 -4.74
C ASN A 219 -13.67 9.98 -5.42
N THR A 220 -14.86 10.55 -5.22
CA THR A 220 -15.25 11.83 -5.83
C THR A 220 -14.47 12.95 -5.18
N ASP A 221 -14.38 12.96 -3.84
CA ASP A 221 -13.55 13.92 -3.12
C ASP A 221 -12.08 13.80 -3.52
N VAL A 222 -11.54 12.58 -3.65
CA VAL A 222 -10.17 12.37 -4.14
C VAL A 222 -10.00 12.97 -5.53
N SER A 223 -10.99 12.82 -6.41
CA SER A 223 -10.93 13.39 -7.77
C SER A 223 -11.05 14.91 -7.79
N VAL A 224 -11.79 15.50 -6.84
CA VAL A 224 -11.90 16.95 -6.67
C VAL A 224 -10.57 17.53 -6.20
N TYR A 225 -10.01 17.00 -5.13
CA TYR A 225 -8.88 17.61 -4.42
C TYR A 225 -7.50 17.10 -4.85
N GLY A 226 -7.42 15.90 -5.42
CA GLY A 226 -6.14 15.30 -5.84
C GLY A 226 -5.65 15.86 -7.17
N GLU A 227 -4.34 16.05 -7.26
CA GLU A 227 -3.64 16.53 -8.45
C GLU A 227 -2.62 15.50 -8.97
N ILE A 228 -2.15 15.69 -10.21
CA ILE A 228 -1.07 14.86 -10.76
C ILE A 228 0.13 14.91 -9.82
N GLY A 229 0.74 13.76 -9.55
CA GLY A 229 1.87 13.61 -8.64
C GLY A 229 1.48 13.43 -7.17
N ASP A 230 0.22 13.59 -6.79
CA ASP A 230 -0.24 13.23 -5.46
C ASP A 230 -0.33 11.71 -5.28
N VAL A 231 -0.15 11.26 -4.05
CA VAL A 231 -0.21 9.83 -3.69
C VAL A 231 -1.55 9.50 -3.06
N VAL A 232 -2.12 8.37 -3.45
CA VAL A 232 -3.37 7.85 -2.92
C VAL A 232 -3.14 6.45 -2.35
N GLN A 233 -3.44 6.27 -1.07
CA GLN A 233 -3.48 4.95 -0.45
C GLN A 233 -4.92 4.44 -0.36
N LEU A 234 -5.13 3.20 -0.78
CA LEU A 234 -6.41 2.51 -0.63
C LEU A 234 -6.50 1.92 0.77
N MET A 235 -7.67 2.04 1.38
CA MET A 235 -7.94 1.70 2.75
C MET A 235 -9.22 0.88 2.84
N ASP A 236 -9.24 -0.22 3.59
CA ASP A 236 -10.49 -0.95 3.83
C ASP A 236 -11.48 -0.07 4.61
N SER A 237 -12.73 -0.02 4.16
CA SER A 237 -13.76 0.85 4.76
C SER A 237 -14.16 0.42 6.18
N SER A 238 -14.04 -0.86 6.50
CA SER A 238 -14.45 -1.41 7.79
C SER A 238 -13.33 -1.31 8.82
N THR A 239 -12.14 -1.83 8.49
CA THR A 239 -10.98 -1.87 9.39
C THR A 239 -10.13 -0.60 9.35
N LEU A 240 -10.24 0.23 8.31
CA LEU A 240 -9.33 1.35 8.04
C LEU A 240 -7.89 0.91 7.70
N ARG A 241 -7.67 -0.36 7.36
CA ARG A 241 -6.34 -0.83 6.98
C ARG A 241 -5.96 -0.32 5.61
N ARG A 242 -4.88 0.45 5.55
CA ARG A 242 -4.23 0.80 4.28
C ARG A 242 -3.52 -0.43 3.72
N TYR A 243 -3.87 -0.81 2.49
CA TYR A 243 -3.41 -2.06 1.86
C TYR A 243 -2.75 -1.84 0.49
N HIS A 244 -2.75 -0.61 -0.04
CA HIS A 244 -2.12 -0.30 -1.32
C HIS A 244 -1.69 1.17 -1.42
N THR A 245 -0.58 1.43 -2.12
CA THR A 245 -0.06 2.78 -2.40
C THR A 245 -0.01 3.01 -3.91
N THR A 246 -0.56 4.15 -4.37
CA THR A 246 -0.66 4.53 -5.79
C THR A 246 -0.29 6.00 -6.00
N ILE A 247 -0.10 6.42 -7.25
CA ILE A 247 0.12 7.83 -7.60
C ILE A 247 -0.86 8.29 -8.69
N ILE A 248 -1.40 9.51 -8.54
CA ILE A 248 -2.24 10.15 -9.56
C ILE A 248 -1.33 10.59 -10.71
N THR A 249 -1.60 10.06 -11.90
CA THR A 249 -0.78 10.31 -13.10
C THR A 249 -1.52 11.06 -14.19
N LYS A 250 -2.85 11.03 -14.13
CA LYS A 250 -3.73 11.72 -15.07
C LYS A 250 -4.99 12.22 -14.34
N LYS A 251 -5.50 13.37 -14.77
CA LYS A 251 -6.79 13.94 -14.36
C LYS A 251 -7.53 14.38 -15.62
N GLU A 252 -8.70 13.80 -15.88
CA GLU A 252 -9.48 14.04 -17.10
C GLU A 252 -10.97 14.08 -16.76
N ASN A 253 -11.70 15.09 -17.26
CA ASN A 253 -13.13 15.27 -17.01
C ASN A 253 -13.52 15.24 -15.52
N GLY A 254 -12.65 15.74 -14.63
CA GLY A 254 -12.89 15.76 -13.19
C GLY A 254 -12.67 14.42 -12.48
N VAL A 255 -12.10 13.42 -13.16
CA VAL A 255 -11.75 12.10 -12.59
C VAL A 255 -10.24 11.92 -12.59
N VAL A 256 -9.69 11.39 -11.50
CA VAL A 256 -8.26 11.06 -11.40
C VAL A 256 -7.98 9.60 -11.77
N TYR A 257 -6.77 9.35 -12.24
CA TYR A 257 -6.31 8.07 -12.75
C TYR A 257 -5.01 7.67 -12.04
N LEU A 258 -4.98 6.43 -11.55
CA LEU A 258 -3.94 5.88 -10.70
C LEU A 258 -2.99 4.97 -11.50
N THR A 259 -1.69 5.09 -11.23
CA THR A 259 -0.65 4.20 -11.77
C THR A 259 0.09 3.52 -10.61
N TYR A 260 0.35 2.21 -10.72
CA TYR A 260 0.93 1.38 -9.65
C TYR A 260 1.41 0.02 -10.18
N HIS A 261 2.19 -0.73 -9.39
CA HIS A 261 2.82 -2.00 -9.83
C HIS A 261 2.01 -3.29 -9.60
N THR A 262 0.91 -3.25 -8.84
CA THR A 262 -0.03 -4.38 -8.85
C THR A 262 -0.62 -4.53 -10.25
N ALA A 263 -0.44 -5.72 -10.85
CA ALA A 263 -0.79 -5.99 -12.24
C ALA A 263 -0.15 -5.03 -13.28
N ASP A 264 0.94 -4.33 -12.90
CA ASP A 264 1.65 -3.38 -13.77
C ASP A 264 0.68 -2.37 -14.43
N THR A 265 -0.07 -1.66 -13.59
CA THR A 265 -1.25 -0.86 -13.96
C THR A 265 -0.88 0.58 -14.29
N LYS A 266 -1.33 1.06 -15.46
CA LYS A 266 -1.23 2.47 -15.89
C LYS A 266 -2.60 3.10 -16.02
N ASP A 267 -2.75 4.30 -15.46
CA ASP A 267 -3.94 5.16 -15.59
C ASP A 267 -5.25 4.36 -15.39
N LYS A 268 -5.39 3.61 -14.30
CA LYS A 268 -6.69 3.02 -13.92
C LYS A 268 -7.57 4.13 -13.35
N ARG A 269 -8.83 4.20 -13.78
CA ARG A 269 -9.73 5.21 -13.23
C ARG A 269 -10.02 4.90 -11.77
N ILE A 270 -10.04 5.92 -10.93
CA ILE A 270 -10.31 5.72 -9.51
C ILE A 270 -11.73 5.18 -9.24
N ASP A 271 -12.70 5.55 -10.09
CA ASP A 271 -14.10 5.11 -10.01
C ASP A 271 -14.33 3.65 -10.46
N GLU A 272 -13.28 2.93 -10.85
CA GLU A 272 -13.33 1.47 -11.05
C GLU A 272 -13.26 0.70 -9.72
N PHE A 273 -12.74 1.32 -8.66
CA PHE A 273 -12.78 0.80 -7.30
C PHE A 273 -14.13 1.09 -6.66
N ASP A 274 -14.54 0.24 -5.72
CA ASP A 274 -15.84 0.36 -5.06
C ASP A 274 -15.70 1.07 -3.72
N ASP A 275 -16.25 2.28 -3.62
CA ASP A 275 -16.29 3.07 -2.39
C ASP A 275 -17.11 2.38 -1.28
N GLU A 276 -17.92 1.36 -1.62
CA GLU A 276 -18.57 0.53 -0.63
C GLU A 276 -17.56 -0.16 0.30
N PHE A 277 -16.41 -0.57 -0.25
CA PHE A 277 -15.39 -1.37 0.45
C PHE A 277 -14.08 -0.60 0.65
N THR A 278 -13.83 0.45 -0.14
CA THR A 278 -12.55 1.17 -0.15
C THR A 278 -12.74 2.64 0.22
N ASN A 279 -12.08 3.04 1.30
CA ASN A 279 -11.79 4.42 1.64
C ASN A 279 -10.41 4.81 1.11
N TRP A 280 -10.06 6.09 1.24
CA TRP A 280 -8.90 6.69 0.58
C TRP A 280 -8.11 7.55 1.55
N THR A 281 -6.77 7.50 1.47
CA THR A 281 -5.90 8.54 2.03
C THR A 281 -5.22 9.27 0.87
N LEU A 282 -5.50 10.55 0.71
CA LEU A 282 -4.84 11.42 -0.26
C LEU A 282 -3.70 12.18 0.42
N PHE A 283 -2.50 12.11 -0.13
CA PHE A 283 -1.34 12.90 0.26
C PHE A 283 -1.06 14.00 -0.77
N ASN A 284 -1.13 15.26 -0.33
CA ASN A 284 -1.02 16.43 -1.20
C ASN A 284 0.44 16.85 -1.41
N PHE A 285 1.20 16.04 -2.14
CA PHE A 285 2.57 16.36 -2.54
C PHE A 285 2.63 17.57 -3.48
N PHE A 286 1.58 17.81 -4.27
CA PHE A 286 1.47 18.95 -5.17
C PHE A 286 1.61 20.30 -4.46
N ASN A 287 1.33 20.38 -3.17
CA ASN A 287 1.51 21.62 -2.40
C ASN A 287 2.98 22.04 -2.23
N PHE A 288 3.93 21.17 -2.59
CA PHE A 288 5.36 21.41 -2.46
C PHE A 288 6.05 21.65 -3.81
N CYS A 289 5.27 21.94 -4.86
CA CYS A 289 5.79 22.28 -6.17
C CYS A 289 6.55 23.61 -6.20
N CYS A 290 7.57 23.67 -7.06
CA CYS A 290 8.20 24.93 -7.49
C CYS A 290 7.59 25.44 -8.79
#